data_AF-A0A6C2CLN4-F1
#
_entry.id   AF-A0A6C2CLN4-F1
#
_cell.length_a   1.000
_cell.length_b   1.000
_cell.length_c   1.000
_cell.angle_alpha   90.00
_cell.angle_beta   90.00
_cell.angle_gamma   90.00
#
_symmetry.space_group_name_H-M   'P 1'
#
loop_
_entity.id
_entity.type
_entity.pdbx_description
1 polymer ?
#
loop_
_entity_poly.entity_id
_entity_poly.type
_entity_poly.pdbx_seq_one_letter_code
_entity_poly.pdbx_strand_id
1 'polypeptide(L)' 'MGIFRLVLAHPRSPEAPRLVAEHLDPVWLKQRGYEIARSLGDEGALWTPQASTGGRHDLSLRCRSGHALAILTEQP' A
#
# COMPACT_ATOMS: atom_id res chain seq x y z
N MET A 1 14.66 -2.09 14.03
CA MET A 1 14.34 -2.18 12.59
C MET A 1 12.83 -2.22 12.47
N GLY A 2 12.21 -1.21 11.85
CA GLY A 2 10.75 -1.17 11.70
C GLY A 2 10.30 -2.16 10.63
N ILE A 3 9.16 -2.81 10.84
CA ILE A 3 8.52 -3.66 9.84
C ILE A 3 7.64 -2.77 8.97
N PHE A 4 7.68 -2.97 7.66
CA PHE A 4 6.76 -2.34 6.73
C PHE A 4 5.61 -3.29 6.43
N ARG A 5 4.39 -2.76 6.35
CA ARG A 5 3.17 -3.49 6.08
C ARG A 5 2.53 -2.99 4.80
N LEU A 6 2.31 -3.87 3.84
CA LEU A 6 1.47 -3.58 2.67
C LEU A 6 0.03 -3.92 3.02
N VAL A 7 -0.85 -2.93 2.97
CA VAL A 7 -2.29 -3.08 3.21
C VAL A 7 -3.08 -2.74 1.94
N LEU A 8 -4.23 -3.38 1.78
CA LEU A 8 -5.17 -3.17 0.69
C LEU A 8 -6.52 -2.75 1.25
N ALA A 9 -6.92 -1.51 0.96
CA ALA A 9 -8.24 -0.99 1.23
C ALA A 9 -9.17 -1.31 0.05
N HIS A 10 -10.34 -1.85 0.36
CA HIS A 10 -11.35 -2.20 -0.63
C HIS A 10 -12.28 -1.00 -0.87
N PRO A 11 -12.72 -0.72 -2.12
CA PRO A 11 -13.59 0.43 -2.40
C PRO A 11 -14.91 0.41 -1.62
N ARG A 12 -15.40 -0.78 -1.23
CA ARG A 12 -16.64 -0.94 -0.45
C ARG A 12 -16.44 -0.83 1.06
N SER A 13 -15.21 -0.89 1.54
CA SER A 13 -14.89 -0.70 2.97
C SER A 13 -13.44 -0.20 3.10
N PRO A 14 -13.23 1.10 2.89
CA PRO A 14 -11.89 1.70 2.97
C PRO A 14 -11.38 1.76 4.42
N GLU A 15 -12.29 1.76 5.41
CA GLU A 15 -11.95 1.75 6.85
C GLU A 15 -11.43 0.41 7.39
N ALA A 16 -11.58 -0.68 6.63
CA ALA A 16 -11.09 -2.01 7.01
C ALA A 16 -9.99 -2.52 6.06
N PRO A 17 -8.80 -1.88 6.04
CA PRO A 17 -7.72 -2.30 5.15
C PRO A 17 -7.21 -3.69 5.55
N ARG A 18 -7.06 -4.56 4.57
CA ARG A 18 -6.56 -5.92 4.76
C ARG A 18 -5.03 -5.93 4.67
N LEU A 19 -4.36 -6.55 5.64
CA LEU A 19 -2.92 -6.83 5.56
C LEU A 19 -2.66 -7.85 4.43
N VAL A 20 -1.77 -7.48 3.52
CA VAL A 20 -1.40 -8.30 2.36
C VAL A 20 -0.03 -8.93 2.54
N ALA A 21 0.94 -8.15 3.02
CA ALA A 21 2.30 -8.60 3.22
C ALA A 21 3.01 -7.75 4.27
N GLU A 22 4.02 -8.34 4.91
CA GLU A 22 4.94 -7.65 5.82
C GLU A 22 6.37 -7.92 5.38
N HIS A 23 7.21 -6.89 5.39
CA HIS A 23 8.60 -7.04 4.99
C HIS A 23 9.47 -5.96 5.63
N LEU A 24 10.76 -6.24 5.81
CA LEU A 24 11.74 -5.28 6.34
C LEU A 24 12.22 -4.29 5.27
N ASP A 25 12.18 -4.71 4.00
CA ASP A 25 12.53 -3.88 2.85
C ASP A 25 11.24 -3.33 2.18
N PRO A 26 11.04 -1.99 2.15
CA PRO A 26 9.90 -1.37 1.50
C PRO A 26 9.95 -1.47 -0.03
N VAL A 27 11.12 -1.67 -0.66
CA VAL A 27 11.24 -1.86 -2.12
C VAL A 27 10.53 -3.14 -2.55
N TRP A 28 10.69 -4.21 -1.78
CA TRP A 28 9.98 -5.46 -2.01
C TRP A 28 8.45 -5.26 -1.95
N LEU A 29 7.96 -4.49 -0.97
CA LEU A 29 6.52 -4.20 -0.86
C LEU A 29 6.00 -3.32 -2.01
N LYS A 30 6.82 -2.39 -2.53
CA LYS A 30 6.46 -1.61 -3.72
C LYS A 30 6.26 -2.51 -4.94
N GLN A 31 7.19 -3.45 -5.17
CA GLN A 31 7.08 -4.43 -6.25
C GLN A 31 5.83 -5.28 -6.08
N ARG A 32 5.59 -5.77 -4.86
CA ARG A 32 4.39 -6.55 -4.54
C ARG A 32 3.09 -5.78 -4.80
N GLY A 33 3.03 -4.49 -4.46
CA GLY A 33 1.85 -3.68 -4.76
C GLY A 33 1.63 -3.43 -6.25
N TYR A 34 2.69 -3.31 -7.06
CA TYR A 34 2.54 -3.24 -8.52
C TYR A 34 1.96 -4.53 -9.12
N GLU A 35 2.39 -5.71 -8.65
CA GLU A 35 1.83 -6.99 -9.07
C GLU A 35 0.34 -7.09 -8.77
N ILE A 36 -0.07 -6.63 -7.59
CA ILE A 36 -1.48 -6.61 -7.18
C ILE A 36 -2.28 -5.62 -8.02
N ALA A 37 -1.74 -4.42 -8.24
CA ALA A 37 -2.38 -3.41 -9.08
C ALA A 37 -2.64 -3.93 -10.50
N ARG A 38 -1.65 -4.59 -11.11
CA ARG A 38 -1.79 -5.26 -12.41
C ARG A 38 -2.84 -6.35 -12.38
N SER A 39 -2.86 -7.17 -11.32
CA SER A 39 -3.88 -8.23 -11.14
C SER A 39 -5.30 -7.66 -10.98
N LEU A 40 -5.42 -6.43 -10.49
CA LEU A 40 -6.68 -5.68 -10.38
C LEU A 40 -7.02 -4.88 -11.65
N GLY A 41 -6.25 -5.05 -12.73
CA GLY A 41 -6.48 -4.39 -14.02
C GLY A 41 -5.92 -2.97 -14.12
N ASP A 42 -5.01 -2.57 -13.22
CA ASP A 42 -4.35 -1.26 -13.27
C ASP A 42 -2.84 -1.38 -13.52
N GLU A 43 -2.48 -1.42 -14.80
CA GLU A 43 -1.09 -1.52 -15.26
C GLU A 43 -0.31 -0.20 -15.13
N GLY A 44 -1.02 0.93 -14.99
CA GLY A 44 -0.44 2.28 -14.95
C GLY A 44 -0.38 2.87 -13.54
N ALA A 45 -0.69 2.08 -12.50
CA ALA A 45 -0.71 2.56 -11.14
C ALA A 45 0.68 3.03 -10.71
N LEU A 46 0.76 4.16 -10.00
CA LEU A 46 2.01 4.74 -9.50
C LEU A 46 1.91 4.95 -7.99
N TRP A 47 3.00 4.64 -7.29
CA TRP A 47 3.11 4.96 -5.87
C TRP A 47 3.23 6.46 -5.69
N THR A 48 2.28 7.04 -4.95
CA THR A 48 2.31 8.44 -4.54
C THR A 48 2.70 8.54 -3.07
N PRO A 49 3.64 9.44 -2.71
CA PRO A 49 3.87 9.77 -1.32
C PRO A 49 2.62 10.46 -0.76
N GLN A 50 2.08 9.90 0.31
CA GLN A 50 0.98 10.47 1.06
C GLN A 50 1.55 11.06 2.34
N ALA A 51 1.22 12.33 2.60
CA ALA A 51 1.55 12.96 3.86
C ALA A 51 0.66 12.35 4.95
N SER A 52 1.21 11.43 5.73
CA SER A 52 0.54 10.95 6.93
C SER A 52 0.70 11.99 8.03
N THR A 53 -0.41 12.38 8.65
CA THR A 53 -0.43 13.22 9.83
C THR A 53 0.16 12.43 11.01
N GLY A 54 1.49 12.35 11.11
CA GLY A 54 2.18 11.58 12.15
C GLY A 54 3.57 11.04 11.82
N GLY A 55 4.23 11.50 10.75
CA GLY A 55 5.62 11.09 10.44
C GLY A 55 5.77 9.69 9.83
N ARG A 56 4.66 8.99 9.58
CA ARG A 56 4.62 7.76 8.79
C ARG A 56 4.82 8.11 7.30
N HIS A 57 5.71 7.40 6.63
CA HIS A 57 5.80 7.44 5.18
C HIS A 57 4.71 6.53 4.59
N ASP A 58 3.49 7.02 4.43
CA ASP A 58 2.47 6.28 3.69
C ASP A 58 2.72 6.47 2.20
N LEU A 59 3.17 5.41 1.53
CA LEU A 59 3.05 5.35 0.09
C LEU A 59 1.68 4.78 -0.21
N SER A 60 0.89 5.47 -1.02
CA SER A 60 -0.38 4.95 -1.50
C SER A 60 -0.36 4.74 -3.00
N LEU A 61 -1.03 3.69 -3.45
CA LEU A 61 -1.20 3.36 -4.85
C LEU A 61 -2.69 3.17 -5.10
N ARG A 62 -3.28 4.10 -5.86
CA ARG A 62 -4.69 4.08 -6.20
C ARG A 62 -4.88 3.30 -7.48
N CYS A 63 -5.65 2.23 -7.39
CA CYS A 63 -6.04 1.46 -8.56
C CYS A 63 -7.29 2.08 -9.20
N ARG A 64 -7.40 2.06 -10.52
CA ARG A 64 -8.56 2.50 -11.31
C ARG A 64 -9.86 1.78 -10.91
N SER A 65 -9.74 0.58 -10.34
CA SER A 65 -10.85 -0.19 -9.77
C SER A 65 -11.38 0.34 -8.42
N GLY A 66 -10.83 1.44 -7.90
CA GLY A 66 -11.20 2.04 -6.62
C GLY A 66 -10.51 1.41 -5.40
N HIS A 67 -9.67 0.40 -5.60
CA HIS A 67 -8.82 -0.15 -4.55
C HIS A 67 -7.67 0.79 -4.23
N ALA A 68 -7.25 0.83 -2.97
CA ALA A 68 -6.07 1.57 -2.55
C ALA A 68 -5.10 0.65 -1.82
N LEU A 69 -3.86 0.58 -2.30
CA LEU A 69 -2.76 -0.08 -1.61
C LEU A 69 -2.00 0.97 -0.81
N ALA A 70 -1.56 0.62 0.40
CA ALA A 70 -0.72 1.49 1.22
C ALA A 70 0.43 0.70 1.85
N ILE A 71 1.61 1.31 1.94
CA ILE A 71 2.74 0.78 2.70
C ILE A 71 2.86 1.60 3.98
N LEU A 72 2.57 0.95 5.11
CA LEU A 72 2.62 1.53 6.44
C LEU A 72 3.95 1.14 7.11
N THR A 73 4.54 2.05 7.88
CA THR A 73 5.72 1.74 8.72
C THR A 73 5.26 1.45 10.13
N GLU A 74 5.53 0.27 10.69
CA GLU A 74 5.36 0.03 12.13
C GLU A 74 6.62 0.51 12.85
N GLN A 75 6.51 1.64 13.56
CA GLN A 75 7.48 1.98 14.59
C GLN A 75 7.07 1.29 15.91
N PRO A 76 8.02 0.73 16.66
CA PRO A 76 7.76 0.25 18.02
C PRO A 76 7.36 1.39 18.96
#